data_AF-A0A958PKH7-F1
#
_entry.id   AF-A0A958PKH7-F1
#
_cell.length_a   1.000
_cell.length_b   1.000
_cell.length_c   1.000
_cell.angle_alpha   90.00
_cell.angle_beta   90.00
_cell.angle_gamma   90.00
#
_symmetry.space_group_name_H-M   'P 1'
#
loop_
_entity.id
_entity.type
_entity.pdbx_description
1 polymer ?
#
loop_
_entity_poly.entity_id
_entity_poly.type
_entity_poly.pdbx_seq_one_letter_code
_entity_poly.pdbx_strand_id
1 'polypeptide(L)'
;MSGATPEGSNRFAMKMIEQGLPPAAYPVLGRTGLKGSALGFGTYRVTNEDPKHRAALLKAISLGCNVIDTSTNYTDGHSESLVGEVLRESGIERDEMILISKIGYVQGQNLDLVLQREQGPHPYADMVKYMDGCWHCIHPEYIQDQLEKSLERLGVDRIDFYLLHNPEYYLMDQLNRNPDQRLDQVRDIFYDRITRAFRKLEEAVEEGKISYYGVSSNTMGLGPHERTMVSVNQLWEIACHVAKDKNGNPYQNHFAAVQFPANLLETDAFLNANAEDDLTTPEFCKQKEIAVFVNRPLNAIAANKMVRLADLKIVKTEKSVAEHLKIVMGLEEEFNESIATQFETPEGTPKPDSLFVWGHELAQANLKSFGLEQWKHIELQVIRPQVNHLCTAIDSQLQGPVAQKWKDWKEDYLTELGSLLESIRSDFSKQSKKQLAKLATRVDEMLPESLKNETLSRKALAVLINTPEISCVLNGMRSEAYVKDSMGALKLERFKIDKASYQKLTV
;
A
#
# COMPACT_ATOMS: atom_id res chain seq x y z
N MET A 1 17.36 -17.82 -12.27
CA MET A 1 18.25 -16.62 -12.25
C MET A 1 18.50 -16.22 -10.81
N SER A 2 19.77 -16.01 -10.44
CA SER A 2 20.17 -15.53 -9.11
C SER A 2 19.58 -14.15 -8.80
N GLY A 3 19.22 -13.89 -7.54
CA GLY A 3 18.73 -12.58 -7.07
C GLY A 3 19.74 -11.43 -7.20
N ALA A 4 19.39 -10.25 -6.67
CA ALA A 4 20.18 -9.03 -6.76
C ALA A 4 21.62 -9.22 -6.28
N THR A 5 22.57 -8.52 -6.91
CA THR A 5 23.97 -8.47 -6.49
C THR A 5 24.47 -7.03 -6.33
N PRO A 6 25.49 -6.76 -5.51
CA PRO A 6 26.13 -5.45 -5.44
C PRO A 6 26.62 -4.98 -6.82
N GLU A 7 27.20 -5.88 -7.61
CA GLU A 7 27.68 -5.58 -8.95
C GLU A 7 26.53 -5.25 -9.90
N GLY A 8 25.47 -6.07 -9.93
CA GLY A 8 24.30 -5.87 -10.79
C GLY A 8 23.54 -4.60 -10.46
N SER A 9 23.14 -4.43 -9.19
CA SER A 9 22.46 -3.21 -8.75
C SER A 9 23.30 -1.94 -8.99
N ASN A 10 24.62 -2.02 -8.88
CA ASN A 10 25.51 -0.92 -9.24
C ASN A 10 25.58 -0.67 -10.75
N ARG A 11 25.58 -1.69 -11.61
CA ARG A 11 25.49 -1.50 -13.07
C ARG A 11 24.22 -0.74 -13.45
N PHE A 12 23.07 -1.13 -12.90
CA PHE A 12 21.81 -0.43 -13.11
C PHE A 12 21.91 1.04 -12.65
N ALA A 13 22.39 1.27 -11.43
CA ALA A 13 22.54 2.62 -10.88
C ALA A 13 23.44 3.50 -11.78
N MET A 14 24.61 3.00 -12.20
CA MET A 14 25.54 3.75 -13.06
C MET A 14 24.92 4.10 -14.41
N LYS A 15 24.24 3.15 -15.05
CA LYS A 15 23.51 3.39 -16.31
C LYS A 15 22.48 4.51 -16.16
N MET A 16 21.74 4.54 -15.06
CA MET A 16 20.72 5.58 -14.85
C MET A 16 21.32 6.93 -14.43
N ILE A 17 22.48 6.92 -13.76
CA ILE A 17 23.24 8.14 -13.44
C ILE A 17 23.78 8.78 -14.71
N GLU A 18 24.32 7.99 -15.64
CA GLU A 18 24.73 8.46 -16.97
C GLU A 18 23.57 9.05 -17.78
N GLN A 19 22.33 8.62 -17.50
CA GLN A 19 21.10 9.16 -18.07
C GLN A 19 20.54 10.38 -17.31
N GLY A 20 21.30 10.93 -16.36
CA GLY A 20 21.01 12.20 -15.70
C GLY A 20 20.32 12.10 -14.34
N LEU A 21 20.24 10.91 -13.72
CA LEU A 21 19.88 10.84 -12.30
C LEU A 21 21.08 11.15 -11.40
N PRO A 22 20.89 11.82 -10.24
CA PRO A 22 22.00 12.07 -9.33
C PRO A 22 22.46 10.76 -8.65
N PRO A 23 23.74 10.61 -8.29
CA PRO A 23 24.22 9.44 -7.53
C PRO A 23 23.45 9.15 -6.24
N ALA A 24 22.99 10.21 -5.56
CA ALA A 24 22.16 10.10 -4.36
C ALA A 24 20.77 9.46 -4.61
N ALA A 25 20.36 9.28 -5.87
CA ALA A 25 19.16 8.51 -6.20
C ALA A 25 19.30 7.01 -5.92
N TYR A 26 20.52 6.52 -5.70
CA TYR A 26 20.81 5.10 -5.47
C TYR A 26 21.65 4.87 -4.19
N PRO A 27 21.08 5.13 -2.99
CA PRO A 27 21.75 4.79 -1.75
C PRO A 27 22.05 3.29 -1.64
N VAL A 28 23.06 2.96 -0.83
CA VAL A 28 23.30 1.57 -0.43
C VAL A 28 22.24 1.15 0.59
N LEU A 29 21.68 -0.03 0.43
CA LEU A 29 20.67 -0.58 1.33
C LEU A 29 21.33 -1.22 2.54
N GLY A 30 21.57 -0.43 3.59
CA GLY A 30 22.23 -0.90 4.82
C GLY A 30 23.58 -1.57 4.53
N ARG A 31 23.85 -2.69 5.21
CA ARG A 31 25.09 -3.49 5.05
C ARG A 31 25.11 -4.43 3.84
N THR A 32 24.08 -4.41 2.99
CA THR A 32 23.93 -5.40 1.91
C THR A 32 24.84 -5.15 0.70
N GLY A 33 25.36 -3.93 0.56
CA GLY A 33 26.09 -3.49 -0.64
C GLY A 33 25.20 -3.26 -1.87
N LEU A 34 23.91 -3.59 -1.81
CA LEU A 34 22.96 -3.37 -2.90
C LEU A 34 22.68 -1.88 -3.08
N LYS A 35 22.71 -1.38 -4.32
CA LYS A 35 22.29 -0.02 -4.66
C LYS A 35 20.82 0.01 -5.08
N GLY A 36 19.96 0.46 -4.18
CA GLY A 36 18.53 0.57 -4.43
C GLY A 36 18.11 2.00 -4.75
N SER A 37 17.17 2.16 -5.67
CA SER A 37 16.55 3.46 -5.96
C SER A 37 15.89 4.02 -4.70
N ALA A 38 16.17 5.29 -4.36
CA ALA A 38 15.62 5.97 -3.19
C ALA A 38 14.08 6.10 -3.21
N LEU A 39 13.48 5.86 -4.38
CA LEU A 39 12.04 5.70 -4.59
C LEU A 39 11.83 4.34 -5.26
N GLY A 40 11.06 3.47 -4.61
CA GLY A 40 10.70 2.14 -5.06
C GLY A 40 9.23 2.03 -5.44
N PHE A 41 8.89 0.97 -6.16
CA PHE A 41 7.55 0.69 -6.63
C PHE A 41 6.82 -0.25 -5.68
N GLY A 42 5.85 0.27 -4.94
CA GLY A 42 4.96 -0.54 -4.11
C GLY A 42 3.81 -1.13 -4.95
N THR A 43 3.53 -2.41 -4.77
CA THR A 43 2.49 -3.12 -5.56
C THR A 43 1.18 -3.33 -4.81
N TYR A 44 0.95 -2.67 -3.68
CA TYR A 44 -0.36 -2.74 -3.01
C TYR A 44 -1.48 -2.22 -3.95
N ARG A 45 -2.47 -3.08 -4.20
CA ARG A 45 -3.59 -2.89 -5.17
C ARG A 45 -3.15 -2.86 -6.64
N VAL A 46 -2.02 -3.46 -6.96
CA VAL A 46 -1.58 -3.74 -8.33
C VAL A 46 -1.95 -5.17 -8.68
N THR A 47 -2.35 -5.45 -9.91
CA THR A 47 -2.77 -6.78 -10.38
C THR A 47 -2.34 -6.96 -11.83
N ASN A 48 -2.05 -8.19 -12.25
CA ASN A 48 -1.80 -8.54 -13.66
C ASN A 48 -3.05 -8.51 -14.54
N GLU A 49 -4.23 -8.29 -13.95
CA GLU A 49 -5.49 -8.16 -14.69
C GLU A 49 -5.71 -6.76 -15.29
N ASP A 50 -5.01 -5.74 -14.79
CA ASP A 50 -5.10 -4.37 -15.34
C ASP A 50 -3.83 -4.02 -16.14
N PRO A 51 -3.92 -3.86 -17.48
CA PRO A 51 -2.76 -3.53 -18.31
C PRO A 51 -2.11 -2.19 -17.94
N LYS A 52 -2.84 -1.26 -17.30
CA LYS A 52 -2.26 0.01 -16.82
C LYS A 52 -1.24 -0.22 -15.71
N HIS A 53 -1.45 -1.23 -14.87
CA HIS A 53 -0.50 -1.56 -13.81
C HIS A 53 0.80 -2.11 -14.38
N ARG A 54 0.71 -2.99 -15.38
CA ARG A 54 1.87 -3.48 -16.13
C ARG A 54 2.65 -2.33 -16.77
N ALA A 55 1.96 -1.44 -17.48
CA ALA A 55 2.56 -0.26 -18.10
C ALA A 55 3.22 0.66 -17.06
N ALA A 56 2.60 0.84 -15.88
CA ALA A 56 3.16 1.64 -14.80
C ALA A 56 4.48 1.04 -14.27
N LEU A 57 4.55 -0.26 -14.01
CA LEU A 57 5.77 -0.89 -13.48
C LEU A 57 6.91 -0.84 -14.52
N LEU A 58 6.63 -1.17 -15.79
CA LEU A 58 7.61 -1.02 -16.88
C LEU A 58 8.11 0.42 -16.98
N LYS A 59 7.21 1.41 -16.86
CA LYS A 59 7.58 2.82 -16.91
C LYS A 59 8.43 3.25 -15.72
N ALA A 60 8.17 2.71 -14.54
CA ALA A 60 8.95 3.03 -13.34
C ALA A 60 10.37 2.49 -13.48
N ILE A 61 10.50 1.25 -13.94
CA ILE A 61 11.80 0.63 -14.26
C ILE A 61 12.55 1.49 -15.28
N SER A 62 11.90 1.88 -16.38
CA SER A 62 12.54 2.73 -17.42
C SER A 62 12.96 4.11 -16.92
N LEU A 63 12.42 4.57 -15.78
CA LEU A 63 12.75 5.86 -15.16
C LEU A 63 13.72 5.73 -13.97
N GLY A 64 14.28 4.54 -13.73
CA GLY A 64 15.33 4.30 -12.73
C GLY A 64 14.85 3.66 -11.43
N CYS A 65 13.68 3.04 -11.41
CA CYS A 65 13.25 2.24 -10.27
C CYS A 65 13.83 0.84 -10.36
N ASN A 66 14.64 0.43 -9.38
CA ASN A 66 15.09 -0.97 -9.25
C ASN A 66 14.67 -1.64 -7.93
N VAL A 67 13.95 -0.94 -7.03
CA VAL A 67 13.36 -1.55 -5.83
C VAL A 67 11.87 -1.79 -6.08
N ILE A 68 11.42 -3.04 -5.97
CA ILE A 68 10.02 -3.44 -6.12
C ILE A 68 9.55 -4.12 -4.83
N ASP A 69 8.46 -3.62 -4.26
CA ASP A 69 7.85 -4.13 -3.03
C ASP A 69 6.48 -4.79 -3.31
N THR A 70 6.34 -6.04 -2.88
CA THR A 70 5.14 -6.85 -3.04
C THR A 70 4.84 -7.71 -1.80
N SER A 71 3.80 -8.53 -1.83
CA SER A 71 3.37 -9.35 -0.71
C SER A 71 2.47 -10.47 -1.20
N THR A 72 2.53 -11.61 -0.52
CA THR A 72 1.68 -12.79 -0.77
C THR A 72 0.18 -12.47 -0.88
N ASN A 73 -0.34 -11.58 -0.04
CA ASN A 73 -1.76 -11.24 0.01
C ASN A 73 -2.18 -10.10 -0.93
N TYR A 74 -1.26 -9.44 -1.62
CA TYR A 74 -1.63 -8.31 -2.47
C TYR A 74 -2.36 -8.80 -3.70
N THR A 75 -3.62 -8.36 -3.82
CA THR A 75 -4.58 -8.80 -4.86
C THR A 75 -4.55 -10.33 -5.01
N ASP A 76 -4.57 -11.05 -3.89
CA ASP A 76 -4.59 -12.52 -3.87
C ASP A 76 -3.42 -13.18 -4.65
N GLY A 77 -2.23 -12.58 -4.59
CA GLY A 77 -1.03 -13.07 -5.27
C GLY A 77 -0.81 -12.51 -6.69
N HIS A 78 -1.82 -11.88 -7.30
CA HIS A 78 -1.70 -11.32 -8.66
C HIS A 78 -0.65 -10.21 -8.77
N SER A 79 -0.34 -9.51 -7.66
CA SER A 79 0.77 -8.54 -7.61
C SER A 79 2.13 -9.21 -7.85
N GLU A 80 2.40 -10.35 -7.20
CA GLU A 80 3.64 -11.11 -7.38
C GLU A 80 3.74 -11.64 -8.81
N SER A 81 2.65 -12.18 -9.36
CA SER A 81 2.58 -12.63 -10.75
C SER A 81 2.91 -11.51 -11.74
N LEU A 82 2.32 -10.31 -11.59
CA LEU A 82 2.64 -9.17 -12.44
C LEU A 82 4.12 -8.79 -12.36
N VAL A 83 4.71 -8.76 -11.16
CA VAL A 83 6.13 -8.43 -10.99
C VAL A 83 6.98 -9.45 -11.73
N GLY A 84 6.69 -10.74 -11.59
CA GLY A 84 7.39 -11.80 -12.32
C GLY A 84 7.30 -11.65 -13.84
N GLU A 85 6.11 -11.38 -14.37
CA GLU A 85 5.87 -11.11 -15.78
C GLU A 85 6.70 -9.92 -16.28
N VAL A 86 6.62 -8.79 -15.57
CA VAL A 86 7.35 -7.57 -15.96
C VAL A 86 8.86 -7.75 -15.89
N LEU A 87 9.39 -8.46 -14.89
CA LEU A 87 10.83 -8.73 -14.80
C LEU A 87 11.32 -9.49 -16.05
N ARG A 88 10.60 -10.54 -16.48
CA ARG A 88 10.94 -11.31 -17.69
C ARG A 88 10.87 -10.48 -18.97
N GLU A 89 9.96 -9.52 -19.04
CA GLU A 89 9.71 -8.72 -20.24
C GLU A 89 10.51 -7.40 -20.29
N SER A 90 11.03 -6.93 -19.15
CA SER A 90 11.70 -5.64 -19.03
C SER A 90 13.04 -5.56 -19.77
N GLY A 91 13.64 -6.72 -20.09
CA GLY A 91 14.99 -6.81 -20.65
C GLY A 91 16.10 -6.41 -19.66
N ILE A 92 15.79 -6.38 -18.36
CA ILE A 92 16.73 -6.11 -17.28
C ILE A 92 17.14 -7.42 -16.62
N GLU A 93 18.42 -7.54 -16.30
CA GLU A 93 18.94 -8.75 -15.65
C GLU A 93 18.40 -8.84 -14.21
N ARG A 94 18.10 -10.06 -13.74
CA ARG A 94 17.53 -10.26 -12.39
C ARG A 94 18.46 -9.74 -11.29
N ASP A 95 19.78 -9.77 -11.49
CA ASP A 95 20.77 -9.30 -10.52
C ASP A 95 20.82 -7.76 -10.37
N GLU A 96 20.17 -7.02 -11.27
CA GLU A 96 20.04 -5.56 -11.25
C GLU A 96 18.82 -5.06 -10.45
N MET A 97 17.84 -5.95 -10.22
CA MET A 97 16.55 -5.64 -9.61
C MET A 97 16.49 -6.14 -8.18
N ILE A 98 15.96 -5.34 -7.26
CA ILE A 98 15.84 -5.64 -5.83
C ILE A 98 14.37 -5.90 -5.52
N LEU A 99 14.08 -7.12 -5.07
CA LEU A 99 12.74 -7.59 -4.81
C LEU A 99 12.48 -7.79 -3.32
N ILE A 100 11.42 -7.14 -2.84
CA ILE A 100 10.91 -7.26 -1.48
C ILE A 100 9.57 -7.98 -1.55
N SER A 101 9.41 -9.10 -0.86
CA SER A 101 8.09 -9.71 -0.61
C SER A 101 7.85 -9.89 0.89
N LYS A 102 6.60 -10.21 1.27
CA LYS A 102 6.18 -10.27 2.66
C LYS A 102 5.21 -11.41 2.93
N ILE A 103 5.21 -11.83 4.18
CA ILE A 103 4.41 -12.94 4.70
C ILE A 103 3.73 -12.56 6.01
N GLY A 104 2.47 -12.93 6.18
CA GLY A 104 1.76 -12.79 7.45
C GLY A 104 0.26 -12.90 7.29
N TYR A 105 -0.30 -12.15 6.35
CA TYR A 105 -1.74 -12.15 6.08
C TYR A 105 -2.24 -13.51 5.56
N VAL A 106 -3.40 -13.90 6.07
CA VAL A 106 -4.19 -15.05 5.64
C VAL A 106 -5.57 -14.51 5.23
N GLN A 107 -5.73 -14.28 3.93
CA GLN A 107 -6.87 -13.63 3.29
C GLN A 107 -7.10 -14.27 1.91
N GLY A 108 -8.27 -14.07 1.31
CA GLY A 108 -8.56 -14.57 -0.06
C GLY A 108 -8.35 -16.08 -0.18
N GLN A 109 -7.71 -16.52 -1.27
CA GLN A 109 -7.42 -17.94 -1.50
C GLN A 109 -6.58 -18.57 -0.38
N ASN A 110 -5.68 -17.80 0.25
CA ASN A 110 -4.92 -18.30 1.39
C ASN A 110 -5.82 -18.61 2.59
N LEU A 111 -6.88 -17.84 2.82
CA LEU A 111 -7.85 -18.14 3.87
C LEU A 111 -8.64 -19.40 3.53
N ASP A 112 -9.07 -19.57 2.29
CA ASP A 112 -9.79 -20.78 1.85
C ASP A 112 -8.93 -22.05 2.06
N LEU A 113 -7.65 -21.99 1.67
CA LEU A 113 -6.69 -23.08 1.88
C LEU A 113 -6.48 -23.39 3.36
N VAL A 114 -6.35 -22.36 4.20
CA VAL A 114 -6.21 -22.53 5.65
C VAL A 114 -7.46 -23.13 6.27
N LEU A 115 -8.66 -22.68 5.88
CA LEU A 115 -9.93 -23.23 6.38
C LEU A 115 -10.10 -24.69 6.01
N GLN A 116 -9.74 -25.08 4.78
CA GLN A 116 -9.72 -26.49 4.38
C GLN A 116 -8.73 -27.31 5.22
N ARG A 117 -7.54 -26.75 5.46
CA ARG A 117 -6.50 -27.39 6.27
C ARG A 117 -6.87 -27.50 7.76
N GLU A 118 -7.62 -26.53 8.30
CA GLU A 118 -8.15 -26.58 9.68
C GLU A 118 -9.14 -27.73 9.90
N GLN A 119 -9.82 -28.20 8.85
CA GLN A 119 -10.70 -29.36 8.94
C GLN A 119 -9.94 -30.70 8.91
N GLY A 120 -8.65 -30.67 8.55
CA GLY A 120 -7.77 -31.83 8.51
C GLY A 120 -6.99 -32.07 9.81
N PRO A 121 -6.13 -33.12 9.85
CA PRO A 121 -5.39 -33.49 11.06
C PRO A 121 -4.20 -32.57 11.39
N HIS A 122 -3.82 -31.65 10.50
CA HIS A 122 -2.59 -30.86 10.59
C HIS A 122 -2.82 -29.37 10.31
N PRO A 123 -3.57 -28.65 11.17
CA PRO A 123 -3.73 -27.20 11.05
C PRO A 123 -2.39 -26.49 11.27
N TYR A 124 -2.22 -25.32 10.66
CA TYR A 124 -1.09 -24.46 11.00
C TYR A 124 -1.21 -23.99 12.45
N ALA A 125 -0.15 -24.14 13.22
CA ALA A 125 -0.08 -23.60 14.58
C ALA A 125 -0.03 -22.06 14.58
N ASP A 126 -0.33 -21.46 15.74
CA ASP A 126 -0.23 -20.02 16.00
C ASP A 126 -1.07 -19.08 15.10
N MET A 127 -2.11 -19.60 14.47
CA MET A 127 -3.04 -18.79 13.68
C MET A 127 -3.73 -17.71 14.53
N VAL A 128 -3.67 -16.45 14.11
CA VAL A 128 -4.34 -15.31 14.76
C VAL A 128 -5.57 -14.92 13.95
N LYS A 129 -6.75 -15.15 14.51
CA LYS A 129 -8.05 -14.87 13.87
C LYS A 129 -8.51 -13.46 14.22
N TYR A 130 -7.78 -12.45 13.70
CA TYR A 130 -7.92 -11.05 14.10
C TYR A 130 -9.32 -10.47 13.81
N MET A 131 -9.86 -10.70 12.61
CA MET A 131 -11.24 -10.37 12.26
C MET A 131 -11.75 -11.26 11.12
N ASP A 132 -13.04 -11.21 10.85
CA ASP A 132 -13.65 -11.97 9.74
C ASP A 132 -13.00 -11.60 8.39
N GLY A 133 -12.68 -12.62 7.60
CA GLY A 133 -11.95 -12.48 6.33
C GLY A 133 -10.48 -12.02 6.44
N CYS A 134 -9.92 -11.84 7.65
CA CYS A 134 -8.55 -11.37 7.85
C CYS A 134 -7.88 -12.05 9.05
N TRP A 135 -7.14 -13.12 8.77
CA TRP A 135 -6.32 -13.84 9.74
C TRP A 135 -4.82 -13.52 9.53
N HIS A 136 -3.98 -13.97 10.46
CA HIS A 136 -2.55 -13.73 10.43
C HIS A 136 -1.75 -14.92 10.96
N CYS A 137 -0.64 -15.27 10.30
CA CYS A 137 0.25 -16.34 10.71
C CYS A 137 1.71 -16.06 10.32
N ILE A 138 2.62 -16.28 11.28
CA ILE A 138 4.09 -16.24 11.07
C ILE A 138 4.75 -17.53 11.59
N HIS A 139 3.97 -18.62 11.69
CA HIS A 139 4.51 -19.91 12.09
C HIS A 139 5.50 -20.42 11.03
N PRO A 140 6.63 -21.06 11.42
CA PRO A 140 7.65 -21.56 10.48
C PRO A 140 7.09 -22.37 9.29
N GLU A 141 6.10 -23.21 9.54
CA GLU A 141 5.47 -24.03 8.49
C GLU A 141 4.70 -23.19 7.47
N TYR A 142 3.97 -22.16 7.93
CA TYR A 142 3.25 -21.24 7.04
C TYR A 142 4.21 -20.35 6.25
N ILE A 143 5.30 -19.91 6.90
CA ILE A 143 6.37 -19.15 6.23
C ILE A 143 6.96 -19.97 5.08
N GLN A 144 7.25 -21.25 5.30
CA GLN A 144 7.78 -22.12 4.24
C GLN A 144 6.81 -22.26 3.07
N ASP A 145 5.55 -22.63 3.33
CA ASP A 145 4.52 -22.81 2.30
C ASP A 145 4.36 -21.56 1.43
N GLN A 146 4.28 -20.40 2.07
CA GLN A 146 4.04 -19.15 1.36
C GLN A 146 5.29 -18.63 0.66
N LEU A 147 6.50 -18.89 1.16
CA LEU A 147 7.73 -18.57 0.46
C LEU A 147 7.84 -19.33 -0.86
N GLU A 148 7.53 -20.64 -0.86
CA GLU A 148 7.53 -21.47 -2.07
C GLU A 148 6.55 -20.94 -3.11
N LYS A 149 5.32 -20.61 -2.68
CA LYS A 149 4.30 -20.02 -3.55
C LYS A 149 4.68 -18.63 -4.06
N SER A 150 5.34 -17.81 -3.24
CA SER A 150 5.86 -16.51 -3.68
C SER A 150 6.91 -16.66 -4.78
N LEU A 151 7.88 -17.56 -4.59
CA LEU A 151 8.93 -17.84 -5.60
C LEU A 151 8.31 -18.31 -6.92
N GLU A 152 7.30 -19.19 -6.85
CA GLU A 152 6.55 -19.66 -8.02
C GLU A 152 5.83 -18.52 -8.74
N ARG A 153 5.02 -17.71 -8.03
CA ARG A 153 4.28 -16.58 -8.63
C ARG A 153 5.22 -15.56 -9.27
N LEU A 154 6.32 -15.25 -8.60
CA LEU A 154 7.35 -14.34 -9.10
C LEU A 154 8.15 -14.95 -10.26
N GLY A 155 8.23 -16.28 -10.34
CA GLY A 155 9.09 -16.99 -11.29
C GLY A 155 10.57 -16.68 -11.07
N VAL A 156 11.01 -16.63 -9.81
CA VAL A 156 12.42 -16.36 -9.43
C VAL A 156 12.91 -17.42 -8.45
N ASP A 157 14.21 -17.67 -8.44
CA ASP A 157 14.82 -18.63 -7.52
C ASP A 157 15.11 -18.02 -6.14
N ARG A 158 15.20 -16.67 -6.08
CA ARG A 158 15.54 -15.93 -4.85
C ARG A 158 14.81 -14.60 -4.74
N ILE A 159 14.30 -14.30 -3.54
CA ILE A 159 13.77 -12.98 -3.14
C ILE A 159 14.87 -12.24 -2.36
N ASP A 160 15.06 -10.94 -2.59
CA ASP A 160 16.19 -10.23 -1.97
C ASP A 160 15.91 -9.87 -0.51
N PHE A 161 14.69 -9.42 -0.21
CA PHE A 161 14.23 -9.18 1.16
C PHE A 161 12.87 -9.85 1.39
N TYR A 162 12.78 -10.72 2.38
CA TYR A 162 11.52 -11.34 2.80
C TYR A 162 11.11 -10.87 4.19
N LEU A 163 9.99 -10.15 4.30
CA LEU A 163 9.60 -9.47 5.54
C LEU A 163 8.43 -10.16 6.23
N LEU A 164 8.47 -10.29 7.56
CA LEU A 164 7.27 -10.57 8.34
C LEU A 164 6.34 -9.36 8.29
N HIS A 165 5.08 -9.55 7.91
CA HIS A 165 4.12 -8.49 7.63
C HIS A 165 3.16 -8.32 8.81
N ASN A 166 3.26 -7.18 9.47
CA ASN A 166 2.42 -6.74 10.60
C ASN A 166 2.28 -7.79 11.71
N PRO A 167 3.39 -8.32 12.26
CA PRO A 167 3.33 -9.31 13.33
C PRO A 167 2.52 -8.81 14.54
N GLU A 168 2.44 -7.48 14.75
CA GLU A 168 1.66 -6.86 15.82
C GLU A 168 0.17 -7.24 15.84
N TYR A 169 -0.37 -7.88 14.81
CA TYR A 169 -1.74 -8.41 14.80
C TYR A 169 -1.98 -9.40 15.95
N TYR A 170 -0.95 -10.12 16.38
CA TYR A 170 -1.01 -10.92 17.60
C TYR A 170 -1.25 -10.04 18.84
N LEU A 171 -0.48 -8.96 19.01
CA LEU A 171 -0.65 -8.03 20.13
C LEU A 171 -2.04 -7.41 20.11
N MET A 172 -2.50 -6.95 18.93
CA MET A 172 -3.82 -6.34 18.76
C MET A 172 -4.95 -7.32 19.10
N ASP A 173 -4.90 -8.55 18.59
CA ASP A 173 -5.90 -9.59 18.88
C ASP A 173 -5.97 -9.91 20.38
N GLN A 174 -4.82 -10.15 21.03
CA GLN A 174 -4.78 -10.47 22.46
C GLN A 174 -5.33 -9.33 23.32
N LEU A 175 -4.91 -8.10 23.05
CA LEU A 175 -5.34 -6.92 23.80
C LEU A 175 -6.81 -6.56 23.56
N ASN A 176 -7.35 -6.85 22.38
CA ASN A 176 -8.77 -6.67 22.09
C ASN A 176 -9.64 -7.70 22.82
N ARG A 177 -9.18 -8.97 22.90
CA ARG A 177 -9.91 -10.05 23.59
C ARG A 177 -9.80 -9.94 25.11
N ASN A 178 -8.66 -9.50 25.62
CA ASN A 178 -8.40 -9.37 27.04
C ASN A 178 -7.61 -8.07 27.35
N PRO A 179 -8.30 -6.93 27.47
CA PRO A 179 -7.66 -5.63 27.68
C PRO A 179 -6.80 -5.53 28.95
N ASP A 180 -7.13 -6.30 29.99
CA ASP A 180 -6.45 -6.31 31.28
C ASP A 180 -5.28 -7.30 31.36
N GLN A 181 -4.99 -7.99 30.26
CA GLN A 181 -3.89 -8.96 30.21
C GLN A 181 -2.54 -8.29 30.48
N ARG A 182 -1.74 -8.97 31.30
CA ARG A 182 -0.34 -8.67 31.62
C ARG A 182 0.50 -8.51 30.36
N LEU A 183 0.89 -7.27 30.04
CA LEU A 183 1.55 -6.93 28.78
C LEU A 183 2.93 -7.60 28.62
N ASP A 184 3.65 -7.82 29.72
CA ASP A 184 4.90 -8.60 29.76
C ASP A 184 4.71 -9.99 29.16
N GLN A 185 3.71 -10.73 29.63
CA GLN A 185 3.43 -12.09 29.15
C GLN A 185 3.01 -12.12 27.68
N VAL A 186 2.21 -11.15 27.25
CA VAL A 186 1.80 -11.04 25.84
C VAL A 186 3.01 -10.75 24.95
N ARG A 187 3.92 -9.87 25.39
CA ARG A 187 5.15 -9.55 24.67
C ARG A 187 6.12 -10.72 24.63
N ASP A 188 6.25 -11.50 25.69
CA ASP A 188 7.09 -12.70 25.71
C ASP A 188 6.66 -13.70 24.63
N ILE A 189 5.34 -13.98 24.53
CA ILE A 189 4.82 -14.87 23.49
C ILE A 189 4.99 -14.25 22.10
N PHE A 190 4.75 -12.94 21.97
CA PHE A 190 4.93 -12.24 20.70
C PHE A 190 6.35 -12.38 20.14
N TYR A 191 7.36 -12.13 20.98
CA TYR A 191 8.76 -12.22 20.57
C TYR A 191 9.28 -13.66 20.47
N ASP A 192 8.71 -14.63 21.20
CA ASP A 192 8.94 -16.06 20.94
C ASP A 192 8.49 -16.47 19.53
N ARG A 193 7.28 -16.05 19.12
CA ARG A 193 6.77 -16.30 17.77
C ARG A 193 7.72 -15.74 16.70
N ILE A 194 8.22 -14.53 16.91
CA ILE A 194 9.21 -13.90 16.01
C ILE A 194 10.54 -14.66 16.02
N THR A 195 11.00 -15.12 17.18
CA THR A 195 12.24 -15.91 17.30
C THR A 195 12.17 -17.19 16.47
N ARG A 196 11.04 -17.92 16.55
CA ARG A 196 10.80 -19.11 15.71
C ARG A 196 10.74 -18.76 14.22
N ALA A 197 10.08 -17.66 13.87
CA ALA A 197 10.03 -17.18 12.49
C ALA A 197 11.43 -16.81 11.95
N PHE A 198 12.26 -16.12 12.74
CA PHE A 198 13.62 -15.75 12.34
C PHE A 198 14.54 -16.96 12.16
N ARG A 199 14.42 -17.99 13.00
CA ARG A 199 15.11 -19.28 12.77
C ARG A 199 14.77 -19.86 11.39
N LYS A 200 13.48 -19.85 11.03
CA LYS A 200 13.04 -20.34 9.73
C LYS A 200 13.53 -19.47 8.57
N LEU A 201 13.60 -18.16 8.75
CA LEU A 201 14.10 -17.24 7.73
C LEU A 201 15.62 -17.41 7.53
N GLU A 202 16.39 -17.65 8.59
CA GLU A 202 17.81 -18.01 8.47
C GLU A 202 18.01 -19.35 7.74
N GLU A 203 17.11 -20.33 7.88
CA GLU A 203 17.13 -21.56 7.04
C GLU A 203 16.88 -21.22 5.57
N ALA A 204 15.90 -20.37 5.28
CA ALA A 204 15.60 -19.96 3.90
C ALA A 204 16.76 -19.20 3.23
N VAL A 205 17.58 -18.49 4.02
CA VAL A 205 18.83 -17.88 3.53
C VAL A 205 19.86 -18.94 3.17
N GLU A 206 20.08 -19.94 4.02
CA GLU A 206 21.01 -21.04 3.74
C GLU A 206 20.58 -21.89 2.55
N GLU A 207 19.28 -22.07 2.36
CA GLU A 207 18.69 -22.70 1.17
C GLU A 207 18.84 -21.84 -0.10
N GLY A 208 19.25 -20.57 0.03
CA GLY A 208 19.41 -19.63 -1.07
C GLY A 208 18.11 -19.08 -1.66
N LYS A 209 16.97 -19.31 -0.97
CA LYS A 209 15.63 -18.85 -1.39
C LYS A 209 15.39 -17.38 -1.10
N ILE A 210 16.06 -16.84 -0.08
CA ILE A 210 16.06 -15.41 0.23
C ILE A 210 17.48 -14.90 0.47
N SER A 211 17.79 -13.63 0.18
CA SER A 211 19.10 -13.04 0.51
C SER A 211 19.12 -12.48 1.94
N TYR A 212 18.05 -11.79 2.33
CA TYR A 212 17.88 -11.15 3.63
C TYR A 212 16.44 -11.25 4.11
N TYR A 213 16.22 -11.02 5.40
CA TYR A 213 14.88 -10.91 5.98
C TYR A 213 14.72 -9.66 6.85
N GLY A 214 13.47 -9.40 7.24
CA GLY A 214 13.12 -8.22 8.00
C GLY A 214 11.71 -8.23 8.57
N VAL A 215 11.26 -7.08 9.07
CA VAL A 215 9.90 -6.90 9.59
C VAL A 215 9.28 -5.63 8.99
N SER A 216 8.07 -5.78 8.45
CA SER A 216 7.16 -4.69 8.11
C SER A 216 6.14 -4.54 9.23
N SER A 217 6.04 -3.35 9.83
CA SER A 217 5.13 -3.10 10.95
C SER A 217 4.55 -1.69 10.89
N ASN A 218 3.25 -1.58 11.11
CA ASN A 218 2.57 -0.29 11.22
C ASN A 218 2.79 0.39 12.57
N THR A 219 3.25 -0.35 13.57
CA THR A 219 3.37 0.15 14.95
C THR A 219 4.80 0.39 15.40
N MET A 220 5.79 0.18 14.51
CA MET A 220 7.22 0.39 14.81
C MET A 220 7.58 1.87 14.99
N GLY A 221 6.74 2.81 14.53
CA GLY A 221 6.90 4.24 14.78
C GLY A 221 6.25 4.73 16.08
N LEU A 222 5.43 3.90 16.73
CA LEU A 222 4.69 4.30 17.92
C LEU A 222 5.60 4.54 19.12
N GLY A 223 5.10 5.33 20.09
CA GLY A 223 5.82 5.65 21.31
C GLY A 223 6.11 4.43 22.20
N PRO A 224 7.09 4.53 23.11
CA PRO A 224 7.54 3.41 23.95
C PRO A 224 6.46 2.88 24.91
N HIS A 225 5.44 3.68 25.21
CA HIS A 225 4.30 3.30 26.06
C HIS A 225 3.13 2.68 25.28
N GLU A 226 3.17 2.70 23.95
CA GLU A 226 2.11 2.13 23.13
C GLU A 226 2.16 0.60 23.21
N ARG A 227 1.05 0.00 23.62
CA ARG A 227 1.00 -1.43 23.99
C ARG A 227 1.34 -2.33 22.81
N THR A 228 0.96 -1.93 21.60
CA THR A 228 1.16 -2.66 20.34
C THR A 228 2.45 -2.27 19.60
N MET A 229 3.29 -1.39 20.17
CA MET A 229 4.56 -0.99 19.56
C MET A 229 5.49 -2.20 19.40
N VAL A 230 6.00 -2.39 18.18
CA VAL A 230 7.06 -3.36 17.85
C VAL A 230 8.41 -2.67 18.02
N SER A 231 9.28 -3.25 18.85
CA SER A 231 10.60 -2.67 19.14
C SER A 231 11.65 -3.22 18.19
N VAL A 232 12.27 -2.33 17.41
CA VAL A 232 13.39 -2.65 16.51
C VAL A 232 14.61 -3.17 17.27
N ASN A 233 14.82 -2.69 18.50
CA ASN A 233 15.89 -3.19 19.36
C ASN A 233 15.69 -4.67 19.70
N GLN A 234 14.48 -5.04 20.14
CA GLN A 234 14.14 -6.44 20.42
C GLN A 234 14.25 -7.32 19.18
N LEU A 235 13.82 -6.84 18.01
CA LEU A 235 13.99 -7.56 16.75
C LEU A 235 15.48 -7.83 16.44
N TRP A 236 16.34 -6.82 16.62
CA TRP A 236 17.77 -6.96 16.42
C TRP A 236 18.42 -7.95 17.39
N GLU A 237 18.08 -7.88 18.67
CA GLU A 237 18.55 -8.82 19.70
C GLU A 237 18.16 -10.27 19.38
N ILE A 238 16.91 -10.49 18.95
CA ILE A 238 16.44 -11.81 18.52
C ILE A 238 17.25 -12.31 17.32
N ALA A 239 17.48 -11.48 16.30
CA ALA A 239 18.30 -11.85 15.15
C ALA A 239 19.72 -12.24 15.56
N CYS A 240 20.32 -11.48 16.50
CA CYS A 240 21.64 -11.78 17.03
C CYS A 240 21.68 -13.08 17.81
N HIS A 241 20.66 -13.32 18.65
CA HIS A 241 20.55 -14.57 19.40
C HIS A 241 20.39 -15.78 18.48
N VAL A 242 19.50 -15.69 17.48
CA VAL A 242 19.28 -16.75 16.49
C VAL A 242 20.56 -17.05 15.71
N ALA A 243 21.30 -16.03 15.24
CA ALA A 243 22.57 -16.25 14.56
C ALA A 243 23.63 -16.87 15.48
N LYS A 244 23.74 -16.42 16.73
CA LYS A 244 24.66 -17.02 17.70
C LYS A 244 24.35 -18.50 17.94
N ASP A 245 23.09 -18.87 18.09
CA ASP A 245 22.66 -20.26 18.26
C ASP A 245 23.01 -21.12 17.04
N LYS A 246 22.89 -20.53 15.83
CA LYS A 246 23.00 -21.26 14.56
C LYS A 246 24.43 -21.37 14.04
N ASN A 247 25.19 -20.29 14.10
CA ASN A 247 26.52 -20.19 13.49
C ASN A 247 27.62 -19.71 14.47
N GLY A 248 27.30 -19.51 15.74
CA GLY A 248 28.26 -19.12 16.78
C GLY A 248 28.62 -17.62 16.80
N ASN A 249 28.15 -16.82 15.84
CA ASN A 249 28.46 -15.40 15.74
C ASN A 249 27.17 -14.55 15.69
N PRO A 250 26.84 -13.79 16.76
CA PRO A 250 25.62 -12.99 16.80
C PRO A 250 25.54 -11.91 15.70
N TYR A 251 26.66 -11.47 15.17
CA TYR A 251 26.70 -10.39 14.17
C TYR A 251 26.57 -10.91 12.74
N GLN A 252 26.67 -12.23 12.53
CA GLN A 252 26.46 -12.90 11.25
C GLN A 252 25.00 -13.36 11.12
N ASN A 253 24.07 -12.42 11.29
CA ASN A 253 22.63 -12.60 11.04
C ASN A 253 22.22 -11.91 9.72
N HIS A 254 21.13 -12.36 9.10
CA HIS A 254 20.61 -11.82 7.83
C HIS A 254 19.38 -10.91 7.99
N PHE A 255 19.09 -10.46 9.23
CA PHE A 255 18.13 -9.39 9.48
C PHE A 255 18.70 -8.07 8.97
N ALA A 256 18.17 -7.57 7.85
CA ALA A 256 18.77 -6.43 7.15
C ALA A 256 17.76 -5.38 6.68
N ALA A 257 16.48 -5.54 7.01
CA ALA A 257 15.45 -4.59 6.61
C ALA A 257 14.36 -4.38 7.66
N VAL A 258 13.90 -3.14 7.76
CA VAL A 258 12.61 -2.80 8.37
C VAL A 258 11.76 -2.03 7.40
N GLN A 259 10.45 -2.17 7.53
CA GLN A 259 9.49 -1.39 6.78
C GLN A 259 8.42 -0.81 7.70
N PHE A 260 8.14 0.49 7.59
CA PHE A 260 7.08 1.11 8.37
C PHE A 260 6.49 2.36 7.68
N PRO A 261 5.28 2.78 8.08
CA PRO A 261 4.64 3.97 7.53
C PRO A 261 5.41 5.24 7.88
N ALA A 262 5.64 6.10 6.90
CA ALA A 262 6.18 7.44 7.14
C ALA A 262 5.75 8.41 6.06
N ASN A 263 5.34 9.61 6.47
CA ASN A 263 5.00 10.72 5.58
C ASN A 263 4.96 12.04 6.35
N LEU A 264 4.41 13.09 5.72
CA LEU A 264 4.34 14.43 6.32
C LEU A 264 3.39 14.55 7.52
N LEU A 265 2.56 13.54 7.79
CA LEU A 265 1.60 13.51 8.90
C LEU A 265 1.84 12.33 9.86
N GLU A 266 2.25 11.16 9.35
CA GLU A 266 2.73 10.02 10.14
C GLU A 266 4.25 10.21 10.38
N THR A 267 4.60 11.09 11.32
CA THR A 267 6.00 11.45 11.64
C THR A 267 6.55 10.75 12.88
N ASP A 268 5.73 9.94 13.57
CA ASP A 268 6.02 9.32 14.86
C ASP A 268 7.35 8.55 14.88
N ALA A 269 7.65 7.83 13.79
CA ALA A 269 8.88 7.05 13.66
C ALA A 269 10.17 7.88 13.71
N PHE A 270 10.12 9.19 13.47
CA PHE A 270 11.28 10.10 13.55
C PHE A 270 11.33 10.88 14.87
N LEU A 271 10.28 10.79 15.69
CA LEU A 271 10.13 11.60 16.89
C LEU A 271 10.20 10.76 18.17
N ASN A 272 9.64 9.56 18.14
CA ASN A 272 9.53 8.67 19.27
C ASN A 272 10.72 7.70 19.38
N ALA A 273 11.17 7.46 20.61
CA ALA A 273 12.15 6.42 20.91
C ALA A 273 11.55 5.03 20.69
N ASN A 274 12.34 4.12 20.11
CA ASN A 274 11.97 2.72 19.87
C ASN A 274 13.08 1.72 20.28
N ALA A 275 14.28 2.22 20.51
CA ALA A 275 15.46 1.45 20.88
C ALA A 275 16.21 2.07 22.07
N GLU A 276 17.32 1.45 22.45
CA GLU A 276 18.26 1.96 23.47
C GLU A 276 18.73 3.38 23.15
N ASP A 277 19.25 4.09 24.17
CA ASP A 277 19.73 5.48 24.07
C ASP A 277 18.71 6.48 23.51
N ASP A 278 17.42 6.21 23.71
CA ASP A 278 16.29 6.99 23.19
C ASP A 278 16.30 7.16 21.65
N LEU A 279 16.96 6.24 20.94
CA LEU A 279 17.04 6.26 19.49
C LEU A 279 15.68 5.97 18.87
N THR A 280 15.36 6.75 17.83
CA THR A 280 14.23 6.46 16.95
C THR A 280 14.53 5.22 16.09
N THR A 281 13.48 4.60 15.53
CA THR A 281 13.65 3.43 14.64
C THR A 281 14.64 3.68 13.49
N PRO A 282 14.54 4.79 12.72
CA PRO A 282 15.49 5.08 11.65
C PRO A 282 16.93 5.31 12.15
N GLU A 283 17.11 6.03 13.26
CA GLU A 283 18.44 6.29 13.84
C GLU A 283 19.13 4.99 14.27
N PHE A 284 18.39 4.10 14.96
CA PHE A 284 18.89 2.78 15.35
C PHE A 284 19.26 1.94 14.12
N CYS A 285 18.39 1.89 13.11
CA CYS A 285 18.65 1.13 11.89
C CYS A 285 19.91 1.62 11.17
N LYS A 286 20.14 2.94 11.13
CA LYS A 286 21.36 3.52 10.57
C LYS A 286 22.61 3.08 11.32
N GLN A 287 22.58 3.03 12.66
CA GLN A 287 23.72 2.55 13.46
C GLN A 287 24.01 1.05 13.25
N LYS A 288 22.98 0.24 13.01
CA LYS A 288 23.11 -1.20 12.75
C LYS A 288 23.23 -1.56 11.28
N GLU A 289 23.29 -0.56 10.40
CA GLU A 289 23.33 -0.73 8.93
C GLU A 289 22.16 -1.59 8.40
N ILE A 290 20.96 -1.37 8.92
CA ILE A 290 19.70 -2.00 8.49
C ILE A 290 19.01 -1.08 7.48
N ALA A 291 18.56 -1.64 6.35
CA ALA A 291 17.83 -0.88 5.35
C ALA A 291 16.46 -0.45 5.87
N VAL A 292 16.12 0.83 5.68
CA VAL A 292 14.83 1.41 6.09
C VAL A 292 13.99 1.65 4.85
N PHE A 293 12.90 0.89 4.73
CA PHE A 293 11.88 1.10 3.73
C PHE A 293 10.69 1.83 4.35
N VAL A 294 10.18 2.88 3.71
CA VAL A 294 8.98 3.55 4.20
C VAL A 294 7.81 3.40 3.25
N ASN A 295 6.63 3.09 3.76
CA ASN A 295 5.40 2.99 2.97
C ASN A 295 4.41 4.11 3.31
N ARG A 296 3.32 4.19 2.54
CA ARG A 296 2.31 5.26 2.60
C ARG A 296 2.87 6.69 2.48
N PRO A 297 3.85 6.97 1.59
CA PRO A 297 4.42 8.32 1.49
C PRO A 297 3.39 9.38 1.08
N LEU A 298 2.35 8.99 0.34
CA LEU A 298 1.34 9.90 -0.21
C LEU A 298 -0.10 9.62 0.26
N ASN A 299 -0.33 8.57 1.06
CA ASN A 299 -1.66 8.20 1.57
C ASN A 299 -1.58 8.11 3.10
N ALA A 300 -1.45 9.27 3.73
CA ALA A 300 -1.27 9.37 5.16
C ALA A 300 -2.53 8.96 5.91
N ILE A 301 -2.35 8.42 7.12
CA ILE A 301 -3.44 8.22 8.07
C ILE A 301 -3.30 9.26 9.17
N ALA A 302 -4.29 10.15 9.30
CA ALA A 302 -4.33 11.17 10.34
C ALA A 302 -5.74 11.23 10.94
N ALA A 303 -5.85 11.22 12.27
CA ALA A 303 -7.13 11.20 12.99
C ALA A 303 -8.12 10.14 12.46
N ASN A 304 -7.63 8.91 12.25
CA ASN A 304 -8.36 7.77 11.69
C ASN A 304 -8.95 7.99 10.28
N LYS A 305 -8.44 8.97 9.53
CA LYS A 305 -8.86 9.25 8.15
C LYS A 305 -7.67 9.20 7.20
N MET A 306 -7.92 8.72 5.99
CA MET A 306 -6.92 8.75 4.92
C MET A 306 -6.83 10.17 4.33
N VAL A 307 -5.61 10.71 4.28
CA VAL A 307 -5.28 12.01 3.71
C VAL A 307 -4.31 11.82 2.55
N ARG A 308 -4.72 12.23 1.35
CA ARG A 308 -3.90 12.16 0.15
C ARG A 308 -2.95 13.37 0.08
N LEU A 309 -1.64 13.15 0.16
CA LEU A 309 -0.61 14.19 0.08
C LEU A 309 -0.23 14.48 -1.38
N ALA A 310 -1.18 14.96 -2.17
CA ALA A 310 -0.96 15.31 -3.57
C ALA A 310 -1.83 16.50 -3.98
N ASP A 311 -1.47 17.18 -5.06
CA ASP A 311 -2.30 18.26 -5.60
C ASP A 311 -3.63 17.69 -6.09
N LEU A 312 -4.71 18.29 -5.59
CA LEU A 312 -6.07 17.86 -5.90
C LEU A 312 -6.62 18.67 -7.06
N LYS A 313 -7.04 17.98 -8.11
CA LYS A 313 -7.79 18.60 -9.22
C LYS A 313 -9.19 18.95 -8.73
N ILE A 314 -9.53 20.23 -8.80
CA ILE A 314 -10.87 20.72 -8.52
C ILE A 314 -11.52 21.01 -9.87
N VAL A 315 -12.55 20.26 -10.22
CA VAL A 315 -13.35 20.50 -11.42
C VAL A 315 -14.42 21.53 -11.08
N LYS A 316 -14.52 22.60 -11.87
CA LYS A 316 -15.65 23.52 -11.75
C LYS A 316 -16.87 22.85 -12.36
N THR A 317 -17.90 22.62 -11.55
CA THR A 317 -19.20 22.14 -12.03
C THR A 317 -20.14 23.33 -12.21
N GLU A 318 -20.97 23.30 -13.25
CA GLU A 318 -21.93 24.36 -13.54
C GLU A 318 -23.09 24.37 -12.53
N LYS A 319 -23.53 23.17 -12.11
CA LYS A 319 -24.57 22.97 -11.09
C LYS A 319 -23.95 22.55 -9.76
N SER A 320 -24.64 22.85 -8.67
CA SER A 320 -24.34 22.34 -7.33
C SER A 320 -24.75 20.87 -7.18
N VAL A 321 -24.19 20.19 -6.17
CA VAL A 321 -24.59 18.81 -5.82
C VAL A 321 -26.10 18.72 -5.59
N ALA A 322 -26.71 19.70 -4.93
CA ALA A 322 -28.15 19.72 -4.67
C ALA A 322 -29.00 19.87 -5.95
N GLU A 323 -28.51 20.59 -6.95
CA GLU A 323 -29.17 20.71 -8.24
C GLU A 323 -29.05 19.43 -9.07
N HIS A 324 -27.85 18.84 -9.12
CA HIS A 324 -27.68 17.54 -9.78
C HIS A 324 -28.50 16.43 -9.13
N LEU A 325 -28.58 16.38 -7.79
CA LEU A 325 -29.42 15.41 -7.08
C LEU A 325 -30.89 15.50 -7.52
N LYS A 326 -31.45 16.71 -7.61
CA LYS A 326 -32.83 16.90 -8.08
C LYS A 326 -33.05 16.36 -9.49
N ILE A 327 -32.09 16.57 -10.39
CA ILE A 327 -32.18 16.11 -11.78
C ILE A 327 -32.10 14.59 -11.84
N VAL A 328 -31.11 13.99 -11.17
CA VAL A 328 -30.93 12.53 -11.13
C VAL A 328 -32.15 11.85 -10.50
N MET A 329 -32.67 12.36 -9.39
CA MET A 329 -33.89 11.82 -8.76
C MET A 329 -35.11 11.93 -9.69
N GLY A 330 -35.25 13.04 -10.43
CA GLY A 330 -36.33 13.18 -11.41
C GLY A 330 -36.23 12.17 -12.56
N LEU A 331 -35.00 11.86 -13.03
CA LEU A 331 -34.78 10.80 -14.01
C LEU A 331 -35.09 9.41 -13.44
N GLU A 332 -34.79 9.16 -12.16
CA GLU A 332 -35.13 7.90 -11.47
C GLU A 332 -36.65 7.72 -11.36
N GLU A 333 -37.38 8.79 -11.04
CA GLU A 333 -38.85 8.81 -11.05
C GLU A 333 -39.40 8.55 -12.48
N GLU A 334 -38.85 9.21 -13.50
CA GLU A 334 -39.25 8.99 -14.90
C GLU A 334 -39.03 7.54 -15.36
N PHE A 335 -37.90 6.93 -14.96
CA PHE A 335 -37.63 5.54 -15.25
C PHE A 335 -38.72 4.65 -14.66
N ASN A 336 -39.03 4.84 -13.37
CA ASN A 336 -40.02 4.06 -12.65
C ASN A 336 -41.42 4.18 -13.26
N GLU A 337 -41.85 5.38 -13.64
CA GLU A 337 -43.18 5.58 -14.19
C GLU A 337 -43.32 5.05 -15.62
N SER A 338 -42.24 5.12 -16.41
CA SER A 338 -42.39 5.19 -17.87
C SER A 338 -41.59 4.14 -18.66
N ILE A 339 -40.60 3.51 -18.03
CA ILE A 339 -39.77 2.43 -18.59
C ILE A 339 -39.93 1.16 -17.74
N ALA A 340 -39.85 1.29 -16.42
CA ALA A 340 -39.91 0.19 -15.46
C ALA A 340 -41.25 -0.60 -15.55
N THR A 341 -42.35 0.11 -15.81
CA THR A 341 -43.70 -0.46 -16.01
C THR A 341 -43.82 -1.36 -17.25
N GLN A 342 -42.83 -1.37 -18.14
CA GLN A 342 -42.84 -2.14 -19.38
C GLN A 342 -42.05 -3.46 -19.28
N PHE A 343 -41.44 -3.77 -18.12
CA PHE A 343 -40.80 -5.06 -17.86
C PHE A 343 -41.80 -6.06 -17.26
N GLU A 344 -41.89 -7.25 -17.85
CA GLU A 344 -42.52 -8.40 -17.20
C GLU A 344 -41.53 -8.98 -16.18
N THR A 345 -41.89 -8.97 -14.89
CA THR A 345 -41.07 -9.62 -13.85
C THR A 345 -41.55 -11.06 -13.64
N PRO A 346 -40.68 -12.08 -13.80
CA PRO A 346 -40.97 -13.42 -13.33
C PRO A 346 -41.27 -13.43 -11.82
N GLU A 347 -42.14 -14.32 -11.35
CA GLU A 347 -42.43 -14.45 -9.91
C GLU A 347 -41.13 -14.68 -9.11
N GLY A 348 -40.83 -13.76 -8.18
CA GLY A 348 -39.67 -13.85 -7.28
C GLY A 348 -38.50 -12.89 -7.57
N THR A 349 -38.53 -12.11 -8.65
CA THR A 349 -37.52 -11.05 -8.89
C THR A 349 -37.90 -9.71 -8.23
N PRO A 350 -36.93 -8.89 -7.77
CA PRO A 350 -37.18 -7.54 -7.24
C PRO A 350 -37.97 -6.70 -8.25
N LYS A 351 -38.88 -5.84 -7.77
CA LYS A 351 -39.67 -4.97 -8.64
C LYS A 351 -38.76 -4.01 -9.44
N PRO A 352 -39.09 -3.70 -10.70
CA PRO A 352 -38.30 -2.78 -11.55
C PRO A 352 -38.12 -1.37 -10.95
N ASP A 353 -39.01 -0.98 -10.04
CA ASP A 353 -39.15 0.36 -9.47
C ASP A 353 -38.03 0.78 -8.49
N SER A 354 -36.97 -0.04 -8.37
CA SER A 354 -35.84 0.21 -7.47
C SER A 354 -34.48 -0.10 -8.11
N LEU A 355 -34.39 -0.15 -9.43
CA LEU A 355 -33.14 -0.47 -10.14
C LEU A 355 -32.16 0.72 -10.15
N PHE A 356 -32.68 1.94 -10.38
CA PHE A 356 -31.89 3.18 -10.36
C PHE A 356 -32.34 4.06 -9.21
N VAL A 357 -31.52 4.14 -8.15
CA VAL A 357 -31.87 4.84 -6.89
C VAL A 357 -30.73 5.70 -6.36
N TRP A 358 -29.66 5.91 -7.13
CA TRP A 358 -28.46 6.59 -6.66
C TRP A 358 -28.69 8.05 -6.31
N GLY A 359 -29.61 8.75 -6.99
CA GLY A 359 -30.02 10.10 -6.61
C GLY A 359 -30.60 10.12 -5.19
N HIS A 360 -31.56 9.25 -4.92
CA HIS A 360 -32.19 9.12 -3.60
C HIS A 360 -31.21 8.65 -2.51
N GLU A 361 -30.41 7.60 -2.78
CA GLU A 361 -29.41 7.07 -1.86
C GLU A 361 -28.36 8.12 -1.50
N LEU A 362 -27.84 8.87 -2.48
CA LEU A 362 -26.85 9.91 -2.24
C LEU A 362 -27.42 11.15 -1.54
N ALA A 363 -28.71 11.44 -1.72
CA ALA A 363 -29.39 12.52 -1.00
C ALA A 363 -29.56 12.19 0.50
N GLN A 364 -29.78 10.92 0.83
CA GLN A 364 -29.90 10.44 2.21
C GLN A 364 -28.55 10.14 2.86
N ALA A 365 -27.52 9.87 2.05
CA ALA A 365 -26.18 9.60 2.53
C ALA A 365 -25.61 10.79 3.31
N ASN A 366 -25.01 10.52 4.47
CA ASN A 366 -24.25 11.52 5.21
C ASN A 366 -22.90 11.76 4.54
N LEU A 367 -22.90 12.42 3.38
CA LEU A 367 -21.70 12.64 2.55
C LEU A 367 -20.58 13.34 3.33
N LYS A 368 -20.91 14.19 4.30
CA LYS A 368 -19.94 14.90 5.16
C LYS A 368 -19.08 13.97 6.01
N SER A 369 -19.52 12.73 6.23
CA SER A 369 -18.76 11.73 7.00
C SER A 369 -17.61 11.11 6.21
N PHE A 370 -17.70 11.10 4.88
CA PHE A 370 -16.71 10.47 3.99
C PHE A 370 -15.50 11.36 3.73
N GLY A 371 -14.35 10.73 3.49
CA GLY A 371 -13.16 11.37 2.90
C GLY A 371 -13.07 11.15 1.39
N LEU A 372 -12.23 11.93 0.70
CA LEU A 372 -12.07 11.85 -0.77
C LEU A 372 -11.72 10.43 -1.27
N GLU A 373 -10.82 9.72 -0.59
CA GLU A 373 -10.42 8.37 -1.01
C GLU A 373 -11.51 7.32 -0.77
N GLN A 374 -12.24 7.45 0.33
CA GLN A 374 -13.41 6.60 0.59
C GLN A 374 -14.50 6.84 -0.46
N TRP A 375 -14.74 8.11 -0.81
CA TRP A 375 -15.67 8.47 -1.89
C TRP A 375 -15.26 7.87 -3.23
N LYS A 376 -13.98 8.00 -3.65
CA LYS A 376 -13.48 7.39 -4.88
C LYS A 376 -13.69 5.88 -4.90
N HIS A 377 -13.49 5.21 -3.77
CA HIS A 377 -13.74 3.77 -3.67
C HIS A 377 -15.22 3.45 -3.89
N ILE A 378 -16.13 4.15 -3.21
CA ILE A 378 -17.59 3.99 -3.39
C ILE A 378 -17.98 4.25 -4.85
N GLU A 379 -17.51 5.36 -5.43
CA GLU A 379 -17.79 5.73 -6.83
C GLU A 379 -17.35 4.63 -7.81
N LEU A 380 -16.10 4.17 -7.69
CA LEU A 380 -15.48 3.28 -8.68
C LEU A 380 -15.77 1.80 -8.47
N GLN A 381 -16.08 1.37 -7.23
CA GLN A 381 -16.24 -0.05 -6.90
C GLN A 381 -17.69 -0.43 -6.59
N VAL A 382 -18.55 0.54 -6.29
CA VAL A 382 -19.96 0.28 -5.97
C VAL A 382 -20.85 0.92 -7.04
N ILE A 383 -20.85 2.25 -7.14
CA ILE A 383 -21.82 2.99 -7.96
C ILE A 383 -21.65 2.65 -9.45
N ARG A 384 -20.47 2.90 -10.02
CA ARG A 384 -20.25 2.70 -11.46
C ARG A 384 -20.41 1.24 -11.90
N PRO A 385 -19.84 0.24 -11.21
CA PRO A 385 -20.03 -1.16 -11.60
C PRO A 385 -21.50 -1.59 -11.56
N GLN A 386 -22.24 -1.21 -10.51
CA GLN A 386 -23.67 -1.56 -10.41
C GLN A 386 -24.49 -0.92 -11.52
N VAL A 387 -24.30 0.39 -11.77
CA VAL A 387 -24.99 1.09 -12.87
C VAL A 387 -24.66 0.46 -14.22
N ASN A 388 -23.38 0.19 -14.50
CA ASN A 388 -22.97 -0.42 -15.76
C ASN A 388 -23.55 -1.83 -15.94
N HIS A 389 -23.59 -2.62 -14.87
CA HIS A 389 -24.18 -3.96 -14.89
C HIS A 389 -25.68 -3.90 -15.22
N LEU A 390 -26.43 -3.02 -14.54
CA LEU A 390 -27.85 -2.81 -14.81
C LEU A 390 -28.10 -2.35 -16.24
N CYS A 391 -27.33 -1.36 -16.72
CA CYS A 391 -27.45 -0.88 -18.10
C CYS A 391 -27.21 -2.00 -19.12
N THR A 392 -26.18 -2.83 -18.91
CA THR A 392 -25.85 -3.95 -19.81
C THR A 392 -26.94 -5.02 -19.79
N ALA A 393 -27.50 -5.32 -18.62
CA ALA A 393 -28.59 -6.28 -18.49
C ALA A 393 -29.85 -5.82 -19.23
N ILE A 394 -30.24 -4.56 -19.06
CA ILE A 394 -31.43 -3.98 -19.71
C ILE A 394 -31.23 -3.83 -21.23
N ASP A 395 -30.03 -3.44 -21.68
CA ASP A 395 -29.68 -3.35 -23.11
C ASP A 395 -29.93 -4.67 -23.86
N SER A 396 -29.76 -5.82 -23.18
CA SER A 396 -29.97 -7.13 -23.77
C SER A 396 -31.44 -7.58 -23.85
N GLN A 397 -32.35 -6.90 -23.15
CA GLN A 397 -33.75 -7.31 -22.97
C GLN A 397 -34.76 -6.48 -23.78
N LEU A 398 -34.40 -5.26 -24.20
CA LEU A 398 -35.34 -4.34 -24.84
C LEU A 398 -35.25 -4.37 -26.38
N GLN A 399 -36.42 -4.45 -27.03
CA GLN A 399 -36.57 -4.32 -28.49
C GLN A 399 -37.72 -3.34 -28.82
N GLY A 400 -37.72 -2.76 -30.01
CA GLY A 400 -38.79 -1.87 -30.49
C GLY A 400 -38.76 -0.45 -29.89
N PRO A 401 -39.88 0.29 -29.89
CA PRO A 401 -39.93 1.71 -29.47
C PRO A 401 -39.47 1.98 -28.03
N VAL A 402 -39.62 0.99 -27.15
CA VAL A 402 -39.16 1.04 -25.75
C VAL A 402 -37.64 1.12 -25.66
N ALA A 403 -36.93 0.45 -26.58
CA ALA A 403 -35.47 0.46 -26.62
C ALA A 403 -34.92 1.85 -26.96
N GLN A 404 -35.61 2.63 -27.80
CA GLN A 404 -35.21 3.99 -28.11
C GLN A 404 -35.40 4.91 -26.90
N LYS A 405 -36.57 4.83 -26.25
CA LYS A 405 -36.85 5.59 -25.03
C LYS A 405 -35.86 5.27 -23.90
N TRP A 406 -35.53 3.99 -23.72
CA TRP A 406 -34.49 3.55 -22.81
C TRP A 406 -33.12 4.12 -23.16
N LYS A 407 -32.74 4.12 -24.44
CA LYS A 407 -31.44 4.63 -24.88
C LYS A 407 -31.28 6.12 -24.57
N ASP A 408 -32.30 6.91 -24.87
CA ASP A 408 -32.29 8.36 -24.63
C ASP A 408 -32.24 8.65 -23.12
N TRP A 409 -33.11 8.00 -22.33
CA TRP A 409 -33.10 8.12 -20.87
C TRP A 409 -31.75 7.69 -20.26
N LYS A 410 -31.18 6.57 -20.73
CA LYS A 410 -29.89 6.05 -20.24
C LYS A 410 -28.77 7.05 -20.49
N GLU A 411 -28.74 7.68 -21.67
CA GLU A 411 -27.73 8.69 -22.00
C GLU A 411 -27.82 9.90 -21.05
N ASP A 412 -29.04 10.40 -20.81
CA ASP A 412 -29.29 11.51 -19.89
C ASP A 412 -28.93 11.14 -18.44
N TYR A 413 -29.37 9.98 -17.97
CA TYR A 413 -29.09 9.50 -16.62
C TYR A 413 -27.59 9.31 -16.37
N LEU A 414 -26.87 8.64 -17.27
CA LEU A 414 -25.42 8.44 -17.14
C LEU A 414 -24.66 9.76 -17.16
N THR A 415 -25.11 10.73 -17.96
CA THR A 415 -24.52 12.07 -18.05
C THR A 415 -24.74 12.87 -16.76
N GLU A 416 -25.97 12.92 -16.26
CA GLU A 416 -26.30 13.69 -15.05
C GLU A 416 -25.77 13.02 -13.78
N LEU A 417 -25.84 11.67 -13.67
CA LEU A 417 -25.20 10.94 -12.58
C LEU A 417 -23.68 11.11 -12.62
N GLY A 418 -23.07 11.03 -13.81
CA GLY A 418 -21.64 11.29 -13.98
C GLY A 418 -21.24 12.68 -13.47
N SER A 419 -22.03 13.70 -13.81
CA SER A 419 -21.83 15.08 -13.38
C SER A 419 -22.07 15.28 -11.87
N LEU A 420 -23.08 14.62 -11.30
CA LEU A 420 -23.33 14.57 -9.86
C LEU A 420 -22.11 14.02 -9.11
N LEU A 421 -21.63 12.83 -9.51
CA LEU A 421 -20.50 12.17 -8.88
C LEU A 421 -19.22 13.02 -8.97
N GLU A 422 -19.02 13.72 -10.10
CA GLU A 422 -17.92 14.66 -10.26
C GLU A 422 -18.06 15.91 -9.37
N SER A 423 -19.26 16.46 -9.23
CA SER A 423 -19.53 17.59 -8.32
C SER A 423 -19.26 17.22 -6.87
N ILE A 424 -19.74 16.06 -6.41
CA ILE A 424 -19.45 15.52 -5.07
C ILE A 424 -17.94 15.35 -4.88
N ARG A 425 -17.25 14.74 -5.85
CA ARG A 425 -15.78 14.57 -5.82
C ARG A 425 -15.04 15.92 -5.77
N SER A 426 -15.54 16.92 -6.47
CA SER A 426 -14.98 18.28 -6.46
C SER A 426 -15.12 18.93 -5.09
N ASP A 427 -16.27 18.79 -4.43
CA ASP A 427 -16.49 19.32 -3.08
C ASP A 427 -15.58 18.64 -2.03
N PHE A 428 -15.43 17.31 -2.09
CA PHE A 428 -14.44 16.62 -1.26
C PHE A 428 -13.01 17.10 -1.53
N SER A 429 -12.66 17.32 -2.80
CA SER A 429 -11.34 17.84 -3.20
C SER A 429 -11.09 19.27 -2.67
N LYS A 430 -12.11 20.13 -2.67
CA LYS A 430 -12.03 21.49 -2.06
C LYS A 430 -11.78 21.41 -0.56
N GLN A 431 -12.52 20.54 0.14
CA GLN A 431 -12.37 20.34 1.58
C GLN A 431 -10.96 19.83 1.94
N SER A 432 -10.48 18.80 1.25
CA SER A 432 -9.13 18.28 1.45
C SER A 432 -8.05 19.31 1.08
N LYS A 433 -8.23 20.09 0.01
CA LYS A 433 -7.28 21.16 -0.35
C LYS A 433 -7.16 22.22 0.75
N LYS A 434 -8.27 22.61 1.38
CA LYS A 434 -8.25 23.56 2.52
C LYS A 434 -7.46 23.02 3.71
N GLN A 435 -7.57 21.72 3.98
CA GLN A 435 -6.80 21.05 5.04
C GLN A 435 -5.31 21.00 4.69
N LEU A 436 -4.98 20.65 3.44
CA LEU A 436 -3.59 20.51 2.97
C LEU A 436 -2.86 21.84 2.82
N ALA A 437 -3.55 22.96 2.63
CA ALA A 437 -2.92 24.27 2.44
C ALA A 437 -1.97 24.65 3.60
N LYS A 438 -2.40 24.41 4.85
CA LYS A 438 -1.55 24.66 6.04
C LYS A 438 -0.33 23.74 6.10
N LEU A 439 -0.48 22.48 5.66
CA LEU A 439 0.63 21.55 5.58
C LEU A 439 1.61 21.97 4.49
N ALA A 440 1.13 22.35 3.31
CA ALA A 440 1.97 22.81 2.21
C ALA A 440 2.83 24.01 2.61
N THR A 441 2.28 25.00 3.32
CA THR A 441 3.06 26.14 3.84
C THR A 441 4.17 25.71 4.78
N ARG A 442 3.88 24.83 5.76
CA ARG A 442 4.90 24.32 6.69
C ARG A 442 5.99 23.51 5.98
N VAL A 443 5.61 22.75 4.96
CA VAL A 443 6.57 22.03 4.12
C VAL A 443 7.45 23.03 3.36
N ASP A 444 6.88 24.07 2.76
CA ASP A 444 7.64 25.08 2.01
C ASP A 444 8.68 25.81 2.86
N GLU A 445 8.42 26.02 4.15
CA GLU A 445 9.38 26.60 5.11
C GLU A 445 10.63 25.72 5.34
N MET A 446 10.53 24.43 5.02
CA MET A 446 11.60 23.45 5.21
C MET A 446 12.36 23.15 3.90
N LEU A 447 11.83 23.61 2.77
CA LEU A 447 12.37 23.30 1.44
C LEU A 447 13.23 24.44 0.90
N PRO A 448 14.27 24.12 0.09
CA PRO A 448 14.95 25.09 -0.75
C PRO A 448 13.97 25.83 -1.68
N GLU A 449 14.32 27.06 -2.06
CA GLU A 449 13.48 27.90 -2.94
C GLU A 449 13.18 27.21 -4.29
N SER A 450 14.13 26.43 -4.81
CA SER A 450 14.00 25.66 -6.05
C SER A 450 12.84 24.65 -6.02
N LEU A 451 12.45 24.17 -4.83
CA LEU A 451 11.43 23.12 -4.67
C LEU A 451 10.05 23.66 -4.25
N LYS A 452 9.93 24.94 -3.91
CA LYS A 452 8.66 25.52 -3.44
C LYS A 452 7.56 25.54 -4.51
N ASN A 453 7.91 25.47 -5.79
CA ASN A 453 6.94 25.40 -6.90
C ASN A 453 6.61 23.96 -7.34
N GLU A 454 7.22 22.94 -6.71
CA GLU A 454 6.89 21.54 -7.01
C GLU A 454 5.50 21.15 -6.51
N THR A 455 4.98 20.05 -7.07
CA THR A 455 3.71 19.48 -6.62
C THR A 455 3.81 18.99 -5.18
N LEU A 456 2.69 19.01 -4.43
CA LEU A 456 2.70 18.51 -3.05
C LEU A 456 3.19 17.06 -2.95
N SER A 457 2.87 16.22 -3.95
CA SER A 457 3.35 14.83 -4.01
C SER A 457 4.87 14.76 -4.11
N ARG A 458 5.48 15.57 -4.98
CA ARG A 458 6.94 15.61 -5.12
C ARG A 458 7.62 16.19 -3.90
N LYS A 459 7.06 17.23 -3.29
CA LYS A 459 7.56 17.78 -2.01
C LYS A 459 7.54 16.72 -0.90
N ALA A 460 6.43 16.00 -0.75
CA ALA A 460 6.29 14.93 0.24
C ALA A 460 7.32 13.80 0.01
N LEU A 461 7.49 13.35 -1.24
CA LEU A 461 8.49 12.37 -1.60
C LEU A 461 9.92 12.89 -1.37
N ALA A 462 10.19 14.15 -1.72
CA ALA A 462 11.50 14.76 -1.58
C ALA A 462 11.95 14.85 -0.12
N VAL A 463 11.05 15.19 0.81
CA VAL A 463 11.35 15.19 2.26
C VAL A 463 11.83 13.81 2.71
N LEU A 464 11.09 12.75 2.37
CA LEU A 464 11.45 11.39 2.76
C LEU A 464 12.74 10.91 2.07
N ILE A 465 12.88 11.15 0.76
CA ILE A 465 14.07 10.79 -0.03
C ILE A 465 15.35 11.49 0.49
N ASN A 466 15.20 12.66 1.13
CA ASN A 466 16.30 13.44 1.72
C ASN A 466 16.49 13.21 3.22
N THR A 467 15.71 12.31 3.82
CA THR A 467 15.91 11.89 5.21
C THR A 467 17.05 10.88 5.26
N PRO A 468 18.20 11.21 5.88
CA PRO A 468 19.42 10.40 5.75
C PRO A 468 19.29 8.94 6.21
N GLU A 469 18.35 8.66 7.11
CA GLU A 469 18.09 7.34 7.67
C GLU A 469 17.22 6.46 6.76
N ILE A 470 16.53 7.03 5.76
CA ILE A 470 15.64 6.28 4.87
C ILE A 470 16.42 5.76 3.67
N SER A 471 16.38 4.45 3.45
CA SER A 471 17.02 3.80 2.30
C SER A 471 16.16 3.90 1.04
N CYS A 472 14.85 3.69 1.16
CA CYS A 472 13.94 3.73 0.02
C CYS A 472 12.49 4.05 0.43
N VAL A 473 11.85 4.93 -0.34
CA VAL A 473 10.45 5.29 -0.21
C VAL A 473 9.62 4.44 -1.15
N LEU A 474 8.68 3.65 -0.64
CA LEU A 474 7.84 2.75 -1.43
C LEU A 474 6.50 3.41 -1.77
N ASN A 475 6.29 3.69 -3.05
CA ASN A 475 5.10 4.40 -3.52
C ASN A 475 4.25 3.52 -4.45
N GLY A 476 2.95 3.45 -4.15
CA GLY A 476 1.96 2.63 -4.87
C GLY A 476 1.51 3.23 -6.19
N MET A 477 2.40 3.27 -7.19
CA MET A 477 2.17 3.93 -8.47
C MET A 477 1.38 3.01 -9.43
N ARG A 478 0.13 3.36 -9.77
CA ARG A 478 -0.77 2.48 -10.57
C ARG A 478 -1.04 2.95 -12.00
N SER A 479 -0.34 3.99 -12.48
CA SER A 479 -0.47 4.48 -13.85
C SER A 479 0.81 5.18 -14.29
N GLU A 480 1.07 5.23 -15.60
CA GLU A 480 2.25 5.93 -16.12
C GLU A 480 2.32 7.41 -15.74
N ALA A 481 1.18 8.10 -15.68
CA ALA A 481 1.13 9.50 -15.27
C ALA A 481 1.56 9.67 -13.81
N TYR A 482 1.11 8.77 -12.93
CA TYR A 482 1.49 8.79 -11.52
C TYR A 482 2.97 8.40 -11.34
N VAL A 483 3.47 7.45 -12.14
CA VAL A 483 4.90 7.11 -12.18
C VAL A 483 5.74 8.32 -12.62
N LYS A 484 5.37 9.02 -13.70
CA LYS A 484 6.09 10.21 -14.18
C LYS A 484 6.13 11.33 -13.15
N ASP A 485 5.02 11.56 -12.43
CA ASP A 485 4.98 12.54 -11.34
C ASP A 485 5.95 12.16 -10.21
N SER A 486 5.80 10.93 -9.69
CA SER A 486 6.55 10.45 -8.51
C SER A 486 8.04 10.30 -8.79
N MET A 487 8.42 9.68 -9.90
CA MET A 487 9.82 9.49 -10.29
C MET A 487 10.52 10.82 -10.60
N GLY A 488 9.77 11.90 -10.84
CA GLY A 488 10.31 13.26 -10.89
C GLY A 488 11.03 13.65 -9.59
N ALA A 489 10.61 13.12 -8.44
CA ALA A 489 11.22 13.41 -7.14
C ALA A 489 12.69 12.93 -7.04
N LEU A 490 13.07 11.88 -7.78
CA LEU A 490 14.47 11.39 -7.79
C LEU A 490 15.45 12.37 -8.42
N LYS A 491 14.95 13.27 -9.28
CA LYS A 491 15.75 14.27 -10.00
C LYS A 491 15.93 15.57 -9.21
N LEU A 492 15.18 15.74 -8.12
CA LEU A 492 15.20 16.97 -7.35
C LEU A 492 16.53 17.14 -6.61
N GLU A 493 16.87 18.41 -6.39
CA GLU A 493 18.01 18.81 -5.58
C GLU A 493 17.96 18.17 -4.19
N ARG A 494 19.15 17.80 -3.67
CA ARG A 494 19.28 17.22 -2.33
C ARG A 494 19.42 18.31 -1.29
N PHE A 495 18.76 18.12 -0.15
CA PHE A 495 18.76 19.04 0.97
C PHE A 495 18.75 18.27 2.29
N LYS A 496 19.02 18.95 3.39
CA LYS A 496 19.08 18.31 4.71
C LYS A 496 17.68 18.25 5.33
N ILE A 497 17.27 17.06 5.76
CA ILE A 497 16.17 16.83 6.68
C ILE A 497 16.73 16.27 7.98
N ASP A 498 16.17 16.68 9.11
CA ASP A 498 16.55 16.23 10.45
C ASP A 498 15.32 16.11 11.38
N LYS A 499 15.54 15.71 12.62
CA LYS A 499 14.45 15.57 13.61
C LYS A 499 13.65 16.87 13.81
N ALA A 500 14.32 18.03 13.81
CA ALA A 500 13.67 19.33 13.96
C ALA A 500 12.75 19.67 12.78
N SER A 501 13.09 19.18 11.58
CA SER A 501 12.26 19.26 10.39
C SER A 501 10.90 18.57 10.63
N TYR A 502 10.89 17.35 11.17
CA TYR A 502 9.66 16.62 11.48
C TYR A 502 8.85 17.24 12.63
N GLN A 503 9.51 17.82 13.63
CA GLN A 503 8.83 18.53 14.73
C GLN A 503 8.01 19.74 14.23
N LYS A 504 8.43 20.39 13.15
CA LYS A 504 7.66 21.51 12.55
C LYS A 504 6.36 21.05 11.89
N LEU A 505 6.25 19.78 11.52
CA LEU A 505 5.06 19.22 10.85
C LEU A 505 3.96 18.83 11.85
N THR A 506 4.29 18.62 13.13
CA THR A 506 3.36 18.17 14.17
C THR A 506 2.59 19.30 14.88
N VAL A 507 2.88 20.58 14.57
CA VAL A 507 2.30 21.76 15.23
C VAL A 507 1.03 22.27 14.56
#